data_AF-X1AV21-F1
#
_entry.id   AF-X1AV21-F1
#
_cell.length_a   1.000
_cell.length_b   1.000
_cell.length_c   1.000
_cell.angle_alpha   90.00
_cell.angle_beta   90.00
_cell.angle_gamma   90.00
#
_symmetry.space_group_name_H-M   'P 1'
#
loop_
_entity.id
_entity.type
_entity.pdbx_description
1 polymer ?
#
loop_
_entity_poly.entity_id
_entity_poly.type
_entity_poly.pdbx_seq_one_letter_code
_entity_poly.pdbx_strand_id
1 'polypeptide(L)'
;MSKQSSHTQFNLVNLDFLHSGHLYSSGSLYLEPDAREMDNKNYQGCDLIVDIDVDHFYTPCKEKHDLWYCKECGAEGTGMPDKC
;
A
#
# COMPACT_ATOMS: atom_id res chain seq x y z
N MET A 1 -15.96 -8.76 -36.06
CA MET A 1 -15.10 -9.74 -35.36
C MET A 1 -14.96 -9.27 -33.92
N SER A 2 -15.85 -9.77 -33.07
CA SER A 2 -15.94 -9.47 -31.64
C SER A 2 -14.78 -10.14 -30.92
N LYS A 3 -13.79 -9.36 -30.47
CA LYS A 3 -12.82 -9.83 -29.48
C LYS A 3 -13.58 -9.88 -28.15
N GLN A 4 -13.95 -11.08 -27.73
CA GLN A 4 -14.38 -11.33 -26.36
C GLN A 4 -13.17 -11.01 -25.45
N SER A 5 -13.25 -9.90 -24.70
CA SER A 5 -12.34 -9.64 -23.60
C SER A 5 -12.68 -10.68 -22.54
N SER A 6 -11.78 -11.66 -22.35
CA SER A 6 -11.88 -12.61 -21.25
C SER A 6 -11.60 -11.86 -19.96
N HIS A 7 -12.64 -11.29 -19.36
CA HIS A 7 -12.60 -10.73 -18.03
C HIS A 7 -12.25 -11.85 -17.06
N THR A 8 -10.96 -11.99 -16.75
CA THR A 8 -10.51 -12.90 -15.70
C THR A 8 -10.76 -12.19 -14.39
N GLN A 9 -11.95 -12.38 -13.84
CA GLN A 9 -12.23 -11.97 -12.47
C GLN A 9 -11.31 -12.80 -11.57
N PHE A 10 -10.26 -12.19 -11.01
CA PHE A 10 -9.40 -12.86 -10.04
C PHE A 10 -10.27 -13.38 -8.90
N ASN A 11 -10.33 -14.70 -8.77
CA ASN A 11 -11.16 -15.34 -7.77
C ASN A 11 -10.46 -15.22 -6.42
N LEU A 12 -10.78 -14.17 -5.67
CA LEU A 12 -10.20 -13.85 -4.36
C LEU A 12 -10.49 -14.93 -3.30
N VAL A 13 -11.28 -15.95 -3.62
CA VAL A 13 -11.71 -17.00 -2.70
C VAL A 13 -10.57 -17.99 -2.36
N ASN A 14 -9.44 -18.00 -3.08
CA ASN A 14 -8.30 -18.91 -2.84
C ASN A 14 -7.07 -18.22 -2.22
N LEU A 15 -7.26 -17.09 -1.53
CA LEU A 15 -6.15 -16.34 -0.92
C LEU A 15 -5.43 -17.08 0.23
N ASP A 16 -6.06 -18.10 0.82
CA ASP A 16 -5.47 -18.89 1.92
C ASP A 16 -4.15 -19.61 1.56
N PHE A 17 -3.87 -19.80 0.27
CA PHE A 17 -2.62 -20.41 -0.21
C PHE A 17 -1.48 -19.41 -0.45
N LEU A 18 -1.79 -18.11 -0.45
CA LEU A 18 -0.80 -17.04 -0.51
C LEU A 18 -0.37 -16.76 0.94
N HIS A 19 0.74 -17.35 1.35
CA HIS A 19 1.40 -17.06 2.64
C HIS A 19 2.03 -15.65 2.67
N SER A 20 1.31 -14.63 2.21
CA SER A 20 1.74 -13.23 2.27
C SER A 20 1.18 -12.57 3.52
N GLY A 21 2.05 -11.92 4.31
CA GLY A 21 1.61 -11.13 5.47
C GLY A 21 0.82 -9.87 5.09
N HIS A 22 0.83 -9.48 3.80
CA HIS A 22 0.17 -8.28 3.29
C HIS A 22 -0.43 -8.52 1.91
N LEU A 23 -1.59 -7.92 1.67
CA LEU A 23 -2.31 -7.91 0.38
C LEU A 23 -2.76 -6.47 0.11
N TYR A 24 -2.59 -6.01 -1.12
CA TYR A 24 -2.94 -4.65 -1.53
C TYR A 24 -3.86 -4.67 -2.74
N SER A 25 -4.75 -3.68 -2.82
CA SER A 25 -5.61 -3.42 -3.96
C SER A 25 -5.52 -1.95 -4.32
N SER A 26 -5.65 -1.62 -5.61
CA SER A 26 -5.67 -0.22 -6.04
C SER A 26 -6.97 0.46 -5.61
N GLY A 27 -6.89 1.73 -5.20
CA GLY A 27 -8.05 2.59 -5.01
C GLY A 27 -8.64 3.15 -6.31
N SER A 28 -8.17 2.68 -7.46
CA SER A 28 -8.62 3.10 -8.79
C SER A 28 -9.37 1.96 -9.48
N LEU A 29 -10.42 2.34 -10.23
CA LEU A 29 -11.19 1.43 -11.05
C LEU A 29 -10.72 1.53 -12.51
N TYR A 30 -10.41 0.37 -13.08
CA TYR A 30 -9.99 0.21 -14.47
C TYR A 30 -10.94 -0.76 -15.17
N LEU A 31 -11.23 -0.53 -16.45
CA LEU A 31 -11.99 -1.49 -17.25
C LEU A 31 -11.13 -2.72 -17.60
N GLU A 32 -9.84 -2.51 -17.86
CA GLU A 32 -8.88 -3.53 -18.23
C GLU A 32 -7.67 -3.50 -17.27
N PRO A 33 -7.84 -3.89 -16.00
CA PRO A 33 -6.81 -3.73 -14.95
C PRO A 33 -5.53 -4.52 -15.23
N ASP A 34 -5.64 -5.63 -15.94
CA ASP A 34 -4.53 -6.53 -16.31
C ASP A 34 -3.75 -6.05 -17.54
N ALA A 35 -4.18 -4.96 -18.21
CA ALA A 35 -3.44 -4.43 -19.34
C ALA A 35 -2.03 -4.00 -18.92
N ARG A 36 -1.03 -4.37 -19.72
CA ARG A 36 0.39 -4.14 -19.39
C ARG A 36 0.76 -2.67 -19.35
N GLU A 37 0.24 -1.90 -20.31
CA GLU A 37 0.47 -0.46 -20.42
C GLU A 37 -0.67 0.31 -19.75
N MET A 38 -0.33 1.36 -18.99
CA MET A 38 -1.31 2.13 -18.20
C MET A 38 -2.40 2.78 -19.07
N ASP A 39 -2.03 3.29 -20.24
CA ASP A 39 -2.98 3.94 -21.17
C ASP A 39 -4.05 2.97 -21.66
N ASN A 40 -3.73 1.68 -21.71
CA ASN A 40 -4.66 0.64 -22.15
C ASN A 40 -5.56 0.11 -21.03
N LYS A 41 -5.34 0.52 -19.77
CA LYS A 41 -6.17 0.07 -18.64
C LYS A 41 -7.56 0.69 -18.64
N ASN A 42 -7.78 1.77 -19.41
CA ASN A 42 -9.06 2.49 -19.50
C ASN A 42 -9.59 2.89 -18.11
N TYR A 43 -8.90 3.84 -17.48
CA TYR A 43 -9.27 4.39 -16.17
C TYR A 43 -10.72 4.90 -16.14
N GLN A 44 -11.47 4.50 -15.10
CA GLN A 44 -12.87 4.88 -14.91
C GLN A 44 -13.04 5.91 -13.79
N GLY A 45 -12.14 5.93 -12.82
CA GLY A 45 -12.27 6.74 -11.62
C GLY A 45 -11.46 6.16 -10.45
N CYS A 46 -11.45 6.86 -9.32
CA CYS A 46 -10.83 6.39 -8.09
C CYS A 46 -11.63 6.83 -6.87
N ASP A 47 -11.48 6.06 -5.80
CA ASP A 47 -11.94 6.45 -4.49
C ASP A 47 -11.02 7.54 -3.90
N LEU A 48 -11.60 8.44 -3.12
CA LEU A 48 -10.82 9.33 -2.27
C LEU A 48 -10.42 8.56 -1.00
N ILE A 49 -9.20 8.05 -0.98
CA ILE A 49 -8.63 7.33 0.16
C ILE A 49 -7.71 8.27 0.93
N VAL A 50 -7.92 8.37 2.24
CA VAL A 50 -7.03 9.08 3.15
C VAL A 50 -6.40 8.05 4.07
N ASP A 51 -5.08 7.88 3.97
CA ASP A 51 -4.32 7.03 4.88
C ASP A 51 -3.83 7.89 6.06
N ILE A 52 -4.10 7.43 7.28
CA ILE A 52 -3.74 8.14 8.52
C ILE A 52 -2.90 7.19 9.36
N ASP A 53 -1.60 7.22 9.12
CA ASP A 53 -0.67 6.44 9.92
C ASP A 53 -0.42 7.12 11.27
N VAL A 54 -0.67 6.38 12.35
CA VAL A 54 -0.49 6.85 13.73
C VAL A 54 0.97 7.15 14.05
N ASP A 55 1.91 6.62 13.26
CA ASP A 55 3.32 6.83 13.47
C ASP A 55 3.78 8.27 13.16
N HIS A 56 3.10 8.95 12.25
CA HIS A 56 3.31 10.36 11.90
C HIS A 56 2.78 11.36 12.94
N PHE A 57 1.95 10.93 13.90
CA PHE A 57 1.45 11.81 14.95
C PHE A 57 2.34 11.74 16.18
N TYR A 58 2.79 12.90 16.66
CA TYR A 58 3.42 12.94 17.96
C TYR A 58 2.42 12.59 19.06
N THR A 59 2.75 11.58 19.87
CA THR A 59 2.03 11.25 21.10
C THR A 59 3.04 11.11 22.25
N PRO A 60 2.72 11.57 23.47
CA PRO A 60 3.68 11.54 24.59
C PRO A 60 4.22 10.14 24.96
N CYS A 61 3.54 9.07 24.55
CA CYS A 61 4.00 7.70 24.80
C CYS A 61 5.11 7.24 23.82
N LYS A 62 5.25 7.88 22.66
CA LYS A 62 6.28 7.54 21.66
C LYS A 62 7.70 7.73 22.19
N GLU A 63 7.89 8.73 23.04
CA GLU A 63 9.15 8.95 23.78
C GLU A 63 9.62 7.73 24.60
N LYS A 64 8.70 6.79 24.89
CA LYS A 64 9.00 5.57 25.65
C LYS A 64 8.91 4.28 24.81
N HIS A 65 8.06 4.25 23.79
CA HIS A 65 7.70 3.01 23.09
C HIS A 65 8.27 2.93 21.66
N ASP A 66 8.52 4.06 21.02
CA ASP A 66 9.07 4.07 19.67
C ASP A 66 10.59 4.04 19.76
N LEU A 67 11.21 3.14 19.02
CA LEU A 67 12.66 2.99 18.94
C LEU A 67 13.12 3.38 17.54
N TRP A 68 14.21 4.12 17.46
CA TRP A 68 14.82 4.48 16.19
C TRP A 68 16.31 4.19 16.20
N TYR A 69 16.84 3.95 15.00
CA TYR A 69 18.25 3.68 14.76
C TYR A 69 18.69 4.38 13.46
N CYS A 70 19.71 5.23 13.54
CA CYS A 70 20.28 5.91 12.39
C CYS A 70 21.35 5.02 11.73
N LYS A 71 21.10 4.63 10.49
CA LYS A 71 22.00 3.75 9.72
C LYS A 71 23.32 4.40 9.31
N GLU A 72 23.42 5.72 9.37
CA GLU A 72 24.61 6.46 8.93
C GLU A 72 25.63 6.66 10.06
N CYS A 73 25.19 7.12 11.24
CA CYS A 73 26.08 7.40 12.37
C CYS A 73 26.00 6.35 13.49
N GLY A 74 25.04 5.42 13.43
CA GLY A 74 24.83 4.40 14.44
C GLY A 74 24.15 4.90 15.73
N ALA A 75 23.66 6.14 15.76
CA ALA A 75 22.89 6.64 16.89
C ALA A 75 21.56 5.89 17.01
N GLU A 76 21.12 5.68 18.24
CA GLU A 76 19.85 5.05 18.57
C GLU A 76 19.19 5.77 19.74
N GLY A 77 17.88 5.61 19.85
CA GLY A 77 17.12 6.23 20.93
C GLY A 77 15.65 5.87 20.87
N THR A 78 14.88 6.55 21.72
CA THR A 78 13.43 6.48 21.72
C THR A 78 12.80 7.77 21.18
N GLY A 79 11.51 7.72 20.84
CA GLY A 79 10.76 8.89 20.36
C GLY A 79 10.84 9.12 18.86
N MET A 80 10.50 10.34 18.43
CA MET A 80 10.51 10.76 17.04
C MET A 80 11.66 11.77 16.81
N PRO A 81 12.82 11.33 16.30
CA PRO A 81 13.93 12.24 16.05
C PRO A 81 13.60 13.16 14.87
N ASP A 82 13.70 14.47 15.05
CA ASP A 82 13.51 15.44 13.95
C ASP A 82 14.60 15.28 12.87
N LYS A 83 15.81 14.88 13.30
CA LYS A 83 16.98 14.64 12.45
C LYS A 83 17.89 13.58 13.08
N CYS A 84 18.62 12.90 12.21
CA CYS A 84 19.96 12.42 12.51
C CYS A 84 20.93 13.60 12.26
#